data_AF-A0A553MQS2-F1
#
_entry.id   AF-A0A553MQS2-F1
#
_cell.length_a   1.000
_cell.length_b   1.000
_cell.length_c   1.000
_cell.angle_alpha   90.00
_cell.angle_beta   90.00
_cell.angle_gamma   90.00
#
_symmetry.space_group_name_H-M   'P 1'
#
loop_
_entity.id
_entity.type
_entity.pdbx_description
1 polymer ?
#
loop_
_entity_poly.entity_id
_entity_poly.type
_entity_poly.pdbx_seq_one_letter_code
_entity_poly.pdbx_strand_id
1 'polypeptide(L)'
;MDAPSEELLLQWQREQFLLRERVKEEDTEEWQRHPDFCGLKRVGGVDLSFIKGDDIHACAHLVVLSYPHMQLLHEDFKMVTLKAPYVAGFLGFREAPPLLQTLEKLKNELPDLMPQVLFVDGNGLFHSRECGLACHLGVQADLPCVGVAKNLLHLDGVVKSDEHQSQSSSKPVYVSVGHRISLATAVSLTHRCCLYRVPEPIRQADLRSREYLRSHILAPDVS
;
A
#
# COMPACT_ATOMS: atom_id res chain seq x y z
N MET A 1 15.64 5.74 19.91
CA MET A 1 16.09 4.44 19.36
C MET A 1 17.52 4.63 18.88
N ASP A 2 18.40 3.66 19.14
CA ASP A 2 19.77 3.69 18.63
C ASP A 2 19.78 3.59 17.10
N ALA A 3 20.85 4.11 16.48
CA ALA A 3 21.05 3.97 15.05
C ALA A 3 21.09 2.47 14.68
N PRO A 4 20.48 2.07 13.54
CA PRO A 4 20.57 0.69 13.06
C PRO A 4 22.04 0.29 12.89
N SER A 5 22.37 -0.96 13.23
CA SER A 5 23.70 -1.50 12.95
C SER A 5 23.94 -1.57 11.43
N GLU A 6 25.20 -1.45 11.02
CA GLU A 6 25.60 -1.60 9.62
C GLU A 6 25.21 -2.98 9.08
N GLU A 7 25.34 -4.02 9.90
CA GLU A 7 24.92 -5.39 9.59
C GLU A 7 23.42 -5.46 9.25
N LEU A 8 22.55 -4.81 10.03
CA LEU A 8 21.12 -4.78 9.77
C LEU A 8 20.81 -4.06 8.45
N LEU A 9 21.49 -2.95 8.16
CA LEU A 9 21.31 -2.21 6.91
C LEU A 9 21.75 -3.04 5.69
N LEU A 10 22.88 -3.74 5.77
CA LEU A 10 23.35 -4.64 4.71
C LEU A 10 22.38 -5.81 4.51
N GLN A 11 21.84 -6.37 5.58
CA GLN A 11 20.80 -7.40 5.50
C GLN A 11 19.56 -6.88 4.76
N TRP A 12 19.04 -5.72 5.15
CA TRP A 12 17.85 -5.14 4.50
C TRP A 12 18.09 -4.76 3.04
N GLN A 13 19.28 -4.28 2.68
CA GLN A 13 19.62 -4.04 1.28
C GLN A 13 19.60 -5.33 0.46
N ARG A 14 20.18 -6.41 1.00
CA ARG A 14 20.15 -7.73 0.36
C ARG A 14 18.72 -8.26 0.21
N GLU A 15 17.89 -8.10 1.23
CA GLU A 15 16.49 -8.52 1.18
C GLU A 15 15.68 -7.71 0.15
N GLN A 16 15.90 -6.39 0.04
CA GLN A 16 15.30 -5.56 -1.01
C GLN A 16 15.71 -6.00 -2.42
N PHE A 17 16.99 -6.33 -2.62
CA PHE A 17 17.48 -6.86 -3.88
C PHE A 17 16.78 -8.18 -4.24
N LEU A 18 16.69 -9.12 -3.29
CA LEU A 18 16.01 -10.39 -3.51
C LEU A 18 14.51 -10.26 -3.77
N LEU A 19 13.85 -9.30 -3.13
CA LEU A 19 12.45 -8.98 -3.39
C LEU A 19 12.26 -8.33 -4.76
N ARG A 20 13.14 -7.40 -5.14
CA ARG A 20 13.14 -6.74 -6.44
C ARG A 20 13.21 -7.73 -7.61
N GLU A 21 14.09 -8.73 -7.51
CA GLU A 21 14.23 -9.79 -8.52
C GLU A 21 12.96 -10.64 -8.70
N ARG A 22 12.05 -10.62 -7.73
CA ARG A 22 10.77 -11.34 -7.77
C ARG A 22 9.62 -10.47 -8.24
N VAL A 23 9.81 -9.16 -8.40
CA VAL A 23 8.77 -8.26 -8.90
C VAL A 23 8.48 -8.58 -10.36
N LYS A 24 7.21 -8.86 -10.68
CA LYS A 24 6.72 -8.96 -12.06
C LYS A 24 6.13 -7.63 -12.47
N GLU A 25 6.55 -7.11 -13.61
CA GLU A 25 6.17 -5.77 -14.11
C GLU A 25 5.12 -5.86 -15.22
N GLU A 26 4.64 -7.06 -15.50
CA GLU A 26 3.62 -7.37 -16.49
C GLU A 26 2.28 -7.80 -15.87
N ASP A 27 1.23 -7.72 -16.67
CA ASP A 27 -0.11 -8.20 -16.31
C ASP A 27 -0.17 -9.73 -16.34
N THR A 28 -0.51 -10.31 -15.18
CA THR A 28 -0.53 -11.76 -14.97
C THR A 28 -1.93 -12.36 -14.93
N GLU A 29 -2.97 -11.52 -14.85
CA GLU A 29 -4.37 -11.93 -14.69
C GLU A 29 -5.22 -11.57 -15.91
N GLU A 30 -6.23 -12.37 -16.22
CA GLU A 30 -7.13 -12.10 -17.37
C GLU A 30 -7.87 -10.76 -17.24
N TRP A 31 -8.32 -10.41 -16.03
CA TRP A 31 -9.06 -9.17 -15.80
C TRP A 31 -8.23 -7.91 -16.12
N GLN A 32 -6.90 -7.99 -16.06
CA GLN A 32 -6.01 -6.86 -16.37
C GLN A 32 -5.95 -6.54 -17.87
N ARG A 33 -6.23 -7.54 -18.73
CA ARG A 33 -6.18 -7.40 -20.19
C ARG A 33 -7.47 -6.87 -20.79
N HIS A 34 -8.54 -6.82 -20.00
CA HIS A 34 -9.82 -6.27 -20.42
C HIS A 34 -9.83 -4.75 -20.23
N PRO A 35 -10.21 -3.95 -21.26
CA PRO A 35 -10.27 -2.49 -21.15
C PRO A 35 -11.11 -1.97 -19.98
N ASP A 36 -12.17 -2.70 -19.62
CA ASP A 36 -13.09 -2.37 -18.52
C ASP A 36 -12.86 -3.22 -17.26
N PHE A 37 -11.74 -3.92 -17.18
CA PHE A 37 -11.39 -4.81 -16.07
C PHE A 37 -12.46 -5.89 -15.79
N CYS A 38 -13.10 -6.40 -16.84
CA CYS A 38 -14.10 -7.47 -16.71
C CYS A 38 -13.50 -8.67 -15.95
N GLY A 39 -14.21 -9.14 -14.92
CA GLY A 39 -13.73 -10.19 -14.01
C GLY A 39 -13.09 -9.67 -12.72
N LEU A 40 -12.75 -8.38 -12.64
CA LEU A 40 -12.38 -7.73 -11.38
C LEU A 40 -13.63 -7.45 -10.54
N LYS A 41 -13.65 -7.99 -9.32
CA LYS A 41 -14.78 -7.90 -8.37
C LYS A 41 -14.38 -7.24 -7.06
N ARG A 42 -13.11 -7.32 -6.66
CA ARG A 42 -12.63 -6.85 -5.36
C ARG A 42 -11.27 -6.19 -5.45
N VAL A 43 -11.16 -4.99 -4.90
CA VAL A 43 -9.91 -4.24 -4.76
C VAL A 43 -9.62 -4.04 -3.27
N GLY A 44 -8.37 -4.28 -2.88
CA GLY A 44 -7.91 -4.08 -1.51
C GLY A 44 -7.23 -2.73 -1.35
N GLY A 45 -7.31 -2.15 -0.16
CA GLY A 45 -6.55 -0.97 0.23
C GLY A 45 -5.87 -1.21 1.56
N VAL A 46 -4.63 -0.77 1.70
CA VAL A 46 -3.90 -0.84 2.98
C VAL A 46 -3.29 0.49 3.37
N ASP A 47 -3.27 0.74 4.67
CA ASP A 47 -2.65 1.89 5.30
C ASP A 47 -2.00 1.49 6.63
N LEU A 48 -0.93 2.20 7.01
CA LEU A 48 -0.34 2.10 8.34
C LEU A 48 -0.31 3.50 8.97
N SER A 49 -1.21 3.75 9.90
CA SER A 49 -1.32 5.05 10.57
C SER A 49 -0.72 5.03 11.96
N PHE A 50 0.14 6.00 12.26
CA PHE A 50 0.79 6.17 13.56
C PHE A 50 -0.10 6.91 14.56
N ILE A 51 0.04 6.58 15.85
CA ILE A 51 -0.54 7.40 16.93
C ILE A 51 0.10 8.79 16.90
N LYS A 52 -0.70 9.84 17.09
CA LYS A 52 -0.20 11.22 17.03
C LYS A 52 0.85 11.46 18.11
N GLY A 53 2.08 11.78 17.70
CA GLY A 53 3.21 12.03 18.60
C GLY A 53 3.99 10.76 18.98
N ASP A 54 3.70 9.62 18.35
CA ASP A 54 4.32 8.32 18.62
C ASP A 54 4.72 7.66 17.29
N ASP A 55 6.01 7.42 17.10
CA ASP A 55 6.59 6.81 15.91
C ASP A 55 6.82 5.29 16.07
N ILE A 56 6.31 4.69 17.13
CA ILE A 56 6.46 3.28 17.48
C ILE A 56 5.11 2.56 17.33
N HIS A 57 4.03 3.15 17.83
CA HIS A 57 2.72 2.52 17.83
C HIS A 57 1.91 2.95 16.60
N ALA A 58 1.45 1.96 15.84
CA ALA A 58 0.71 2.17 14.61
C ALA A 58 -0.47 1.21 14.48
N CYS A 59 -1.45 1.60 13.66
CA CYS A 59 -2.59 0.80 13.25
C CYS A 59 -2.39 0.36 11.80
N ALA A 60 -2.15 -0.93 11.60
CA ALA A 60 -2.18 -1.57 10.28
C ALA A 60 -3.63 -1.81 9.91
N HIS A 61 -4.06 -1.33 8.75
CA HIS A 61 -5.45 -1.37 8.35
C HIS A 61 -5.58 -1.92 6.92
N LEU A 62 -6.53 -2.84 6.76
CA LEU A 62 -6.88 -3.48 5.49
C LEU A 62 -8.36 -3.23 5.22
N VAL A 63 -8.67 -2.80 4.01
CA VAL A 63 -10.04 -2.73 3.49
C VAL A 63 -10.15 -3.55 2.22
N VAL A 64 -11.34 -4.10 1.97
CA VAL A 64 -11.72 -4.69 0.69
C VAL A 64 -12.98 -3.99 0.20
N LEU A 65 -12.92 -3.46 -1.02
CA LEU A 65 -14.04 -2.81 -1.68
C LEU A 65 -14.52 -3.65 -2.88
N SER A 66 -15.81 -3.57 -3.18
CA SER A 66 -16.37 -4.10 -4.41
C SER A 66 -15.87 -3.30 -5.62
N TYR A 67 -15.66 -3.95 -6.75
CA TYR A 67 -15.43 -3.30 -8.05
C TYR A 67 -16.63 -3.55 -8.98
N PRO A 68 -17.12 -2.56 -9.75
CA PRO A 68 -16.64 -1.17 -9.85
C PRO A 68 -17.25 -0.21 -8.81
N HIS A 69 -18.20 -0.66 -7.97
CA HIS A 69 -19.03 0.23 -7.14
C HIS A 69 -18.30 0.87 -5.95
N MET A 70 -17.09 0.41 -5.62
CA MET A 70 -16.27 0.89 -4.50
C MET A 70 -16.96 0.86 -3.12
N GLN A 71 -17.90 -0.06 -2.90
CA GLN A 71 -18.56 -0.27 -1.62
C GLN A 71 -17.69 -1.13 -0.70
N LEU A 72 -17.60 -0.79 0.58
CA LEU A 72 -16.88 -1.58 1.57
C LEU A 72 -17.53 -2.96 1.73
N LEU A 73 -16.73 -4.00 1.54
CA LEU A 73 -17.12 -5.39 1.76
C LEU A 73 -16.53 -5.94 3.06
N HIS A 74 -15.32 -5.52 3.40
CA HIS A 74 -14.61 -5.97 4.59
C HIS A 74 -13.61 -4.92 5.06
N GLU A 75 -13.40 -4.87 6.37
CA GLU A 75 -12.29 -4.16 7.00
C GLU A 75 -11.68 -5.03 8.11
N ASP A 76 -10.37 -4.93 8.26
CA ASP A 76 -9.64 -5.51 9.39
C ASP A 76 -8.50 -4.59 9.82
N PHE A 77 -8.10 -4.71 11.07
CA PHE A 77 -7.03 -3.88 11.62
C PHE A 77 -6.21 -4.59 12.67
N LYS A 78 -5.00 -4.06 12.89
CA LYS A 78 -4.11 -4.54 13.94
C LYS A 78 -3.30 -3.38 14.51
N MET A 79 -3.43 -3.19 15.82
CA MET A 79 -2.49 -2.34 16.56
C MET A 79 -1.16 -3.05 16.73
N VAL A 80 -0.09 -2.35 16.39
CA VAL A 80 1.26 -2.90 16.39
C VAL A 80 2.26 -1.93 17.02
N THR A 81 3.22 -2.50 17.73
CA THR A 81 4.42 -1.82 18.21
C THR A 81 5.55 -2.13 17.23
N LEU A 82 5.97 -1.13 16.46
CA LEU A 82 7.04 -1.25 15.48
C LEU A 82 8.39 -1.26 16.19
N LYS A 83 9.08 -2.40 16.11
CA LYS A 83 10.39 -2.58 16.75
C LYS A 83 11.57 -2.15 15.88
N ALA A 84 11.37 -2.13 14.56
CA ALA A 84 12.43 -1.81 13.60
C ALA A 84 12.66 -0.29 13.53
N PRO A 85 13.94 0.18 13.47
CA PRO A 85 14.27 1.60 13.45
C PRO A 85 13.80 2.29 12.16
N TYR A 86 13.49 3.59 12.25
CA TYR A 86 13.09 4.38 11.07
C TYR A 86 14.33 4.69 10.23
N VAL A 87 14.38 4.12 9.03
CA VAL A 87 15.46 4.38 8.07
C VAL A 87 14.83 4.69 6.71
N ALA A 88 15.15 5.86 6.18
CA ALA A 88 14.66 6.27 4.87
C ALA A 88 15.08 5.24 3.80
N GLY A 89 14.11 4.82 2.98
CA GLY A 89 14.32 3.77 1.98
C GLY A 89 14.16 2.34 2.51
N PHE A 90 13.77 2.14 3.77
CA PHE A 90 13.57 0.81 4.38
C PHE A 90 12.22 0.67 5.10
N LEU A 91 11.25 1.54 4.79
CA LEU A 91 9.91 1.50 5.39
C LEU A 91 9.22 0.14 5.20
N GLY A 92 9.48 -0.55 4.08
CA GLY A 92 8.98 -1.90 3.82
C GLY A 92 9.20 -2.88 4.98
N PHE A 93 10.33 -2.82 5.67
CA PHE A 93 10.65 -3.71 6.79
C PHE A 93 9.90 -3.38 8.07
N ARG A 94 9.41 -2.14 8.21
CA ARG A 94 8.56 -1.72 9.33
C ARG A 94 7.10 -2.02 9.06
N GLU A 95 6.63 -1.72 7.85
CA GLU A 95 5.21 -1.59 7.56
C GLU A 95 4.62 -2.84 6.88
N ALA A 96 5.43 -3.59 6.11
CA ALA A 96 4.92 -4.78 5.42
C ALA A 96 4.49 -5.91 6.39
N PRO A 97 5.27 -6.28 7.43
CA PRO A 97 4.90 -7.40 8.31
C PRO A 97 3.51 -7.28 8.96
N PRO A 98 3.11 -6.15 9.57
CA PRO A 98 1.79 -6.05 10.18
C PRO A 98 0.65 -6.02 9.13
N LEU A 99 0.88 -5.43 7.96
CA LEU A 99 -0.08 -5.44 6.85
C LEU A 99 -0.28 -6.85 6.26
N LEU A 100 0.80 -7.62 6.09
CA LEU A 100 0.72 -9.02 5.66
C LEU A 100 -0.07 -9.88 6.64
N GLN A 101 0.05 -9.61 7.95
CA GLN A 101 -0.74 -10.33 8.95
C GLN A 101 -2.25 -10.08 8.82
N THR A 102 -2.67 -8.85 8.44
CA THR A 102 -4.09 -8.58 8.15
C THR A 102 -4.59 -9.33 6.91
N LEU A 103 -3.76 -9.41 5.86
CA LEU A 103 -4.06 -10.19 4.65
C LEU A 103 -4.11 -11.70 4.91
N GLU A 104 -3.18 -12.23 5.71
CA GLU A 104 -3.13 -13.63 6.09
C GLU A 104 -4.35 -14.03 6.92
N LYS A 105 -4.76 -13.16 7.87
CA LYS A 105 -5.98 -13.35 8.62
C LYS A 105 -7.21 -13.38 7.71
N LEU A 106 -7.37 -12.39 6.82
CA LEU A 106 -8.45 -12.36 5.83
C LEU A 106 -8.48 -13.64 4.98
N LYS A 107 -7.31 -14.08 4.50
CA LYS A 107 -7.18 -15.30 3.68
C LYS A 107 -7.66 -16.56 4.44
N ASN A 108 -7.37 -16.63 5.74
CA ASN A 108 -7.73 -17.79 6.57
C ASN A 108 -9.19 -17.76 7.03
N GLU A 109 -9.74 -16.58 7.32
CA GLU A 109 -11.09 -16.44 7.90
C GLU A 109 -12.18 -16.27 6.83
N LEU A 110 -11.91 -15.47 5.79
CA LEU A 110 -12.89 -15.07 4.77
C LEU A 110 -12.25 -15.07 3.36
N PRO A 111 -11.77 -16.23 2.85
CA PRO A 111 -11.04 -16.31 1.58
C PRO A 111 -11.83 -15.78 0.37
N ASP A 112 -13.15 -15.89 0.39
CA ASP A 112 -14.02 -15.38 -0.69
C ASP A 112 -13.98 -13.84 -0.84
N LEU A 113 -13.54 -13.16 0.21
CA LEU A 113 -13.36 -11.71 0.25
C LEU A 113 -11.93 -11.28 -0.06
N MET A 114 -11.01 -12.19 -0.39
CA MET A 114 -9.66 -11.82 -0.80
C MET A 114 -9.69 -10.87 -2.01
N PRO A 115 -8.94 -9.74 -1.96
CA PRO A 115 -8.86 -8.83 -3.08
C PRO A 115 -8.07 -9.45 -4.23
N GLN A 116 -8.42 -9.07 -5.47
CA GLN A 116 -7.67 -9.50 -6.67
C GLN A 116 -6.47 -8.59 -6.94
N VAL A 117 -6.44 -7.42 -6.33
CA VAL A 117 -5.36 -6.42 -6.44
C VAL A 117 -5.35 -5.55 -5.19
N LEU A 118 -4.16 -5.22 -4.71
CA LEU A 118 -3.94 -4.41 -3.53
C LEU A 118 -3.43 -3.02 -3.90
N PHE A 119 -4.05 -1.99 -3.33
CA PHE A 119 -3.58 -0.61 -3.39
C PHE A 119 -2.87 -0.25 -2.08
N VAL A 120 -1.67 0.30 -2.21
CA VAL A 120 -0.80 0.60 -1.07
C VAL A 120 -0.52 2.10 -1.05
N ASP A 121 -0.75 2.76 0.10
CA ASP A 121 -0.33 4.15 0.32
C ASP A 121 1.20 4.21 0.48
N GLY A 122 1.90 4.24 -0.64
CA GLY A 122 3.35 4.13 -0.67
C GLY A 122 3.88 3.80 -2.06
N ASN A 123 5.21 3.81 -2.18
CA ASN A 123 5.87 3.53 -3.45
C ASN A 123 5.99 2.01 -3.72
N GLY A 124 6.00 1.64 -5.00
CA GLY A 124 6.46 0.36 -5.51
C GLY A 124 7.85 0.49 -6.14
N LEU A 125 7.99 0.25 -7.45
CA LEU A 125 9.23 0.42 -8.20
C LEU A 125 9.74 1.87 -8.20
N PHE A 126 8.88 2.86 -7.95
CA PHE A 126 9.28 4.25 -7.80
C PHE A 126 9.94 4.50 -6.44
N HIS A 127 11.08 3.86 -6.23
CA HIS A 127 11.83 3.81 -4.98
C HIS A 127 13.33 3.78 -5.31
N SER A 128 14.20 4.28 -4.43
CA SER A 128 15.65 4.40 -4.70
C SER A 128 16.36 3.06 -4.96
N ARG A 129 15.72 1.96 -4.58
CA ARG A 129 16.15 0.57 -4.82
C ARG A 129 15.13 -0.23 -5.60
N GLU A 130 14.19 0.45 -6.25
CA GLU A 130 13.09 -0.16 -7.02
C GLU A 130 12.24 -1.16 -6.21
N CYS A 131 12.30 -1.11 -4.88
CA CYS A 131 11.62 -2.04 -3.99
C CYS A 131 10.99 -1.29 -2.81
N GLY A 132 9.95 -0.51 -3.09
CA GLY A 132 9.13 0.14 -2.08
C GLY A 132 8.15 -0.82 -1.39
N LEU A 133 7.32 -0.28 -0.48
CA LEU A 133 6.35 -1.05 0.31
C LEU A 133 5.38 -1.87 -0.57
N ALA A 134 4.94 -1.32 -1.71
CA ALA A 134 4.03 -2.04 -2.60
C ALA A 134 4.69 -3.28 -3.24
N CYS A 135 6.00 -3.22 -3.52
CA CYS A 135 6.77 -4.38 -3.99
C CYS A 135 6.88 -5.45 -2.90
N HIS A 136 7.25 -5.04 -1.68
CA HIS A 136 7.31 -5.94 -0.52
C HIS A 136 6.00 -6.70 -0.33
N LEU A 137 4.90 -5.97 -0.22
CA LEU A 137 3.57 -6.55 -0.01
C LEU A 137 3.15 -7.44 -1.18
N GLY A 138 3.29 -6.97 -2.41
CA GLY A 138 2.87 -7.72 -3.59
C GLY A 138 3.61 -9.04 -3.74
N VAL A 139 4.93 -9.04 -3.59
CA VAL A 139 5.78 -10.24 -3.70
C VAL A 139 5.52 -11.23 -2.56
N GLN A 140 5.31 -10.74 -1.34
CA GLN A 140 5.09 -11.61 -0.17
C GLN A 140 3.66 -12.16 -0.10
N ALA A 141 2.66 -11.39 -0.53
CA ALA A 141 1.27 -11.83 -0.61
C ALA A 141 0.95 -12.63 -1.89
N ASP A 142 1.85 -12.57 -2.89
CA ASP A 142 1.63 -13.07 -4.25
C ASP A 142 0.34 -12.52 -4.89
N LEU A 143 0.15 -11.20 -4.75
CA LEU A 143 -1.02 -10.48 -5.28
C LEU A 143 -0.57 -9.36 -6.23
N PRO A 144 -1.33 -9.08 -7.30
CA PRO A 144 -1.22 -7.83 -8.01
C PRO A 144 -1.24 -6.64 -7.04
N CYS A 145 -0.28 -5.75 -7.14
CA CYS A 145 -0.08 -4.68 -6.16
C CYS A 145 0.30 -3.37 -6.85
N VAL A 146 -0.34 -2.28 -6.44
CA VAL A 146 -0.13 -0.93 -6.96
C VAL A 146 0.31 0.00 -5.83
N GLY A 147 1.46 0.64 -6.01
CA GLY A 147 1.90 1.71 -5.12
C GLY A 147 1.33 3.05 -5.56
N VAL A 148 0.66 3.76 -4.66
CA VAL A 148 0.13 5.11 -4.92
C VAL A 148 0.67 6.06 -3.84
N ALA A 149 1.57 6.94 -4.22
CA ALA A 149 2.18 7.91 -3.32
C ALA A 149 1.54 9.30 -3.47
N LYS A 150 1.34 9.99 -2.34
CA LYS A 150 0.76 11.35 -2.29
C LYS A 150 1.79 12.46 -2.54
N ASN A 151 3.09 12.14 -2.41
CA ASN A 151 4.23 13.05 -2.57
C ASN A 151 5.28 12.40 -3.48
N LEU A 152 6.00 13.21 -4.26
CA LEU A 152 7.14 12.73 -5.04
C LEU A 152 8.28 12.38 -4.08
N LEU A 153 8.74 11.13 -4.09
CA LEU A 153 10.02 10.79 -3.49
C LEU A 153 11.09 11.51 -4.31
N HIS A 154 11.93 12.34 -3.67
CA HIS A 154 13.03 13.01 -4.36
C HIS A 154 14.08 11.95 -4.71
N LEU A 155 13.90 11.32 -5.88
CA LEU A 155 14.89 10.45 -6.49
C LEU A 155 15.78 11.36 -7.35
N ASP A 156 17.07 11.42 -7.03
CA ASP A 156 18.04 12.16 -7.85
C ASP A 156 17.99 11.59 -9.28
N GLY A 157 17.52 12.40 -10.24
CA GLY A 157 17.55 12.09 -11.67
C GLY A 157 16.26 11.66 -12.36
N VAL A 158 15.10 11.64 -11.71
CA VAL A 158 13.83 11.26 -12.39
C VAL A 158 13.08 12.48 -12.93
N VAL A 159 12.88 12.52 -14.25
CA VAL A 159 12.09 13.53 -14.97
C VAL A 159 10.62 13.44 -14.55
N LYS A 160 10.01 14.57 -14.20
CA LYS A 160 8.57 14.68 -13.95
C LYS A 160 7.82 14.29 -15.24
N SER A 161 7.06 13.20 -15.21
CA SER A 161 6.00 13.01 -16.20
C SER A 161 4.79 13.84 -15.79
N ASP A 162 4.51 14.90 -16.54
CA ASP A 162 3.38 15.83 -16.32
C ASP A 162 2.00 15.25 -16.71
N GLU A 163 1.94 13.94 -17.00
CA GLU A 163 0.72 13.29 -17.44
C GLU A 163 -0.03 12.74 -16.21
N HIS A 164 -1.31 13.06 -16.12
CA HIS A 164 -2.30 12.63 -15.11
C HIS A 164 -2.54 13.61 -13.94
N GLN A 165 -2.99 14.83 -14.26
CA GLN A 165 -3.73 15.67 -13.31
C GLN A 165 -5.20 15.20 -13.23
N SER A 166 -5.65 14.75 -12.05
CA SER A 166 -7.07 14.60 -11.77
C SER A 166 -7.75 15.98 -11.70
N GLN A 167 -8.79 16.22 -12.50
CA GLN A 167 -9.43 17.53 -12.75
C GLN A 167 -10.03 18.26 -11.53
N SER A 168 -9.95 17.72 -10.30
CA SER A 168 -10.51 18.35 -9.09
C SER A 168 -9.50 18.70 -7.99
N SER A 169 -8.21 18.39 -8.16
CA SER A 169 -7.17 18.64 -7.16
C SER A 169 -5.87 19.10 -7.80
N SER A 170 -5.28 20.19 -7.30
CA SER A 170 -4.01 20.76 -7.78
C SER A 170 -2.78 19.89 -7.49
N LYS A 171 -2.90 18.83 -6.69
CA LYS A 171 -1.80 17.92 -6.37
C LYS A 171 -2.05 16.53 -6.98
N PRO A 172 -1.16 16.00 -7.85
CA PRO A 172 -1.30 14.66 -8.41
C PRO A 172 -1.08 13.58 -7.33
N VAL A 173 -1.37 12.34 -7.68
CA VAL A 173 -0.83 11.14 -7.01
C VAL A 173 0.14 10.45 -7.96
N TYR A 174 1.13 9.75 -7.42
CA TYR A 174 2.16 9.06 -8.19
C TYR A 174 1.92 7.57 -8.13
N VAL A 175 1.68 6.96 -9.29
CA VAL A 175 1.41 5.52 -9.41
C VAL A 175 2.68 4.79 -9.81
N SER A 176 2.94 3.67 -9.17
CA SER A 176 4.06 2.79 -9.49
C SER A 176 3.66 1.33 -9.39
N VAL A 177 4.30 0.49 -10.21
CA VAL A 177 4.13 -0.97 -10.14
C VAL A 177 4.61 -1.45 -8.77
N GLY A 178 3.79 -2.25 -8.09
CA GLY A 178 4.23 -3.03 -6.93
C GLY A 178 4.61 -4.45 -7.33
N HIS A 179 3.67 -5.20 -7.90
CA HIS A 179 3.88 -6.59 -8.33
C HIS A 179 2.75 -7.04 -9.27
N ARG A 180 3.05 -7.89 -10.27
CA ARG A 180 2.05 -8.61 -11.10
C ARG A 180 1.03 -7.72 -11.82
N ILE A 181 1.43 -6.51 -12.18
CA ILE A 181 0.60 -5.55 -12.91
C ILE A 181 1.51 -4.63 -13.72
N SER A 182 1.13 -4.32 -14.96
CA SER A 182 1.87 -3.34 -15.77
C SER A 182 1.61 -1.90 -15.29
N LEU A 183 2.55 -1.00 -15.56
CA LEU A 183 2.38 0.41 -15.18
C LEU A 183 1.13 1.02 -15.84
N ALA A 184 0.87 0.71 -17.10
CA ALA A 184 -0.30 1.20 -17.84
C ALA A 184 -1.60 0.73 -17.18
N THR A 185 -1.69 -0.56 -16.84
CA THR A 185 -2.84 -1.16 -16.15
C THR A 185 -3.01 -0.57 -14.75
N ALA A 186 -1.91 -0.41 -14.00
CA ALA A 186 -1.91 0.20 -12.67
C ALA A 186 -2.45 1.64 -12.69
N VAL A 187 -2.02 2.47 -13.65
CA VAL A 187 -2.50 3.85 -13.81
C VAL A 187 -3.97 3.88 -14.18
N SER A 188 -4.38 3.09 -15.18
CA SER A 188 -5.78 3.00 -15.64
C SER A 188 -6.71 2.55 -14.51
N LEU A 189 -6.32 1.50 -13.77
CA LEU A 189 -7.11 0.98 -12.66
C LEU A 189 -7.18 2.00 -11.51
N THR A 190 -6.05 2.63 -11.17
CA THR A 190 -6.01 3.70 -10.16
C THR A 190 -7.02 4.79 -10.48
N HIS A 191 -7.05 5.26 -11.74
CA HIS A 191 -8.01 6.26 -12.19
C HIS A 191 -9.47 5.81 -12.03
N ARG A 192 -9.78 4.55 -12.37
CA ARG A 192 -11.15 4.01 -12.20
C ARG A 192 -11.56 3.81 -10.74
N CYS A 193 -10.60 3.69 -9.83
CA CYS A 193 -10.85 3.60 -8.39
C CYS A 193 -10.94 4.98 -7.71
N CYS A 194 -10.70 6.08 -8.42
CA CYS A 194 -10.77 7.44 -7.86
C CYS A 194 -12.20 7.99 -7.89
N LEU A 195 -12.90 7.94 -6.75
CA LEU A 195 -14.11 8.76 -6.52
C LEU A 195 -13.77 10.20 -6.12
N TYR A 196 -12.55 10.40 -5.60
CA TYR A 196 -11.97 11.67 -5.20
C TYR A 196 -10.53 11.76 -5.74
N ARG A 197 -9.70 12.67 -5.22
CA ARG A 197 -8.26 12.76 -5.58
C ARG A 197 -7.51 11.45 -5.36
N VAL A 198 -7.72 10.81 -4.21
CA VAL A 198 -7.04 9.57 -3.79
C VAL A 198 -7.95 8.39 -4.12
N PRO A 199 -7.41 7.27 -4.65
CA PRO A 199 -8.19 6.07 -4.91
C PRO A 199 -8.96 5.62 -3.68
N GLU A 200 -10.19 5.21 -3.89
CA GLU A 200 -11.13 4.86 -2.83
C GLU A 200 -10.59 3.78 -1.86
N PRO A 201 -9.87 2.72 -2.30
CA PRO A 201 -9.28 1.75 -1.37
C PRO A 201 -8.29 2.38 -0.39
N ILE A 202 -7.42 3.29 -0.86
CA ILE A 202 -6.44 3.98 0.00
C ILE A 202 -7.14 5.00 0.90
N ARG A 203 -8.10 5.74 0.34
CA ARG A 203 -8.86 6.73 1.10
C ARG A 203 -9.62 6.08 2.24
N GLN A 204 -10.27 4.93 2.01
CA GLN A 204 -10.98 4.17 3.03
C GLN A 204 -10.02 3.62 4.09
N ALA A 205 -8.87 3.07 3.67
CA ALA A 205 -7.87 2.58 4.62
C ALA A 205 -7.36 3.69 5.57
N ASP A 206 -6.98 4.85 5.02
CA ASP A 206 -6.49 6.03 5.77
C ASP A 206 -7.56 6.65 6.68
N LEU A 207 -8.82 6.70 6.24
CA LEU A 207 -9.90 7.25 7.06
C LEU A 207 -10.21 6.38 8.28
N ARG A 208 -10.28 5.07 8.06
CA ARG A 208 -10.67 4.09 9.07
C ARG A 208 -9.55 3.84 10.08
N SER A 209 -8.30 3.77 9.61
CA SER A 209 -7.14 3.72 10.49
C SER A 209 -7.11 4.91 11.45
N ARG A 210 -7.34 6.14 10.95
CA ARG A 210 -7.42 7.36 11.79
C ARG A 210 -8.65 7.44 12.67
N GLU A 211 -9.80 6.92 12.23
CA GLU A 211 -11.00 6.86 13.06
C GLU A 211 -10.80 5.91 14.24
N TYR A 212 -10.18 4.74 14.00
CA TYR A 212 -9.83 3.79 15.04
C TYR A 212 -8.90 4.42 16.09
N LEU A 213 -7.81 5.07 15.65
CA LEU A 213 -6.88 5.75 16.55
C LEU A 213 -7.56 6.85 17.40
N ARG A 214 -8.50 7.60 16.81
CA ARG A 214 -9.25 8.64 17.52
C ARG A 214 -10.19 8.08 18.57
N SER A 215 -10.90 6.99 18.26
CA SER A 215 -11.95 6.42 19.12
C SER A 215 -11.41 5.54 20.25
N HIS A 216 -10.29 4.84 20.04
CA HIS A 216 -9.81 3.82 20.97
C HIS A 216 -8.52 4.18 21.71
N ILE A 217 -7.80 5.23 21.31
CA ILE A 217 -6.50 5.59 21.90
C ILE A 217 -6.41 7.05 22.34
N LEU A 218 -7.13 7.95 21.66
CA LEU A 218 -7.18 9.38 22.01
C LEU A 218 -8.40 9.76 22.85
N ALA A 219 -9.32 8.83 23.12
CA ALA A 219 -10.32 9.05 24.16
C ALA A 219 -9.59 9.07 25.51
N PRO A 220 -9.53 10.20 26.23
CA PRO A 220 -9.12 10.14 27.63
C PRO A 220 -10.10 9.21 28.35
N ASP A 221 -9.61 8.44 29.31
CA ASP A 221 -10.47 7.81 30.31
C ASP A 221 -11.39 8.89 30.88
N VAL A 222 -12.61 8.98 30.35
CA VAL A 222 -13.70 9.69 30.99
C VAL A 222 -14.23 8.69 32.00
N SER A 223 -13.65 8.81 33.20
CA SER A 223 -14.10 8.32 34.50
C SER A 223 -15.57 7.93 34.60
#